data_AF-A0A7V4XHF9-F1
#
_entry.id   AF-A0A7V4XHF9-F1
#
_cell.length_a   1.000
_cell.length_b   1.000
_cell.length_c   1.000
_cell.angle_alpha   90.00
_cell.angle_beta   90.00
_cell.angle_gamma   90.00
#
_symmetry.space_group_name_H-M   'P 1'
#
loop_
_entity.id
_entity.type
_entity.pdbx_description
1 polymer ?
#
loop_
_entity_poly.entity_id
_entity_poly.type
_entity_poly.pdbx_seq_one_letter_code
_entity_poly.pdbx_strand_id
1 'polypeptide(L)'
;MKAVVCAVILCLLVVSSALAADAPKKVTLDVKSMAIKDVVTEISKQAGVAVVLDPKAQGSLTATLSDADLSQVLDVLTKSNNLTWKKLQFAKPQDSKVSLDQLKSGILALASMPLVGLAVEDPTGKSSAVVAKDIPGAPDTSKLSLPDGYSWTTVYVVLAPEPAPADKDKVAALSKAEADRIAQLANMTPEERKQFYTNQWMAQLGLAPEARQALMRDQMQALFGLDPQYRNQFMQDMRATFQGMRGQNGGPGGWRGRLRNNGN
;
A
#
# COMPACT_ATOMS: atom_id res chain seq x y z
N MET A 1 2.25 74.62 -24.19
CA MET A 1 1.35 73.73 -24.97
C MET A 1 1.72 72.30 -24.62
N LYS A 2 0.84 71.61 -23.88
CA LYS A 2 0.02 70.46 -24.35
C LYS A 2 0.89 69.22 -24.65
N ALA A 3 1.00 68.21 -23.76
CA ALA A 3 0.02 67.20 -23.33
C ALA A 3 -0.10 65.98 -24.26
N VAL A 4 -0.33 64.82 -23.62
CA VAL A 4 -0.88 63.52 -24.13
C VAL A 4 0.19 62.51 -24.62
N VAL A 5 0.58 61.44 -23.90
CA VAL A 5 -0.13 60.25 -23.31
C VAL A 5 -0.16 59.04 -24.28
N CYS A 6 0.31 57.88 -23.79
CA CYS A 6 -0.18 56.48 -23.97
C CYS A 6 1.01 55.49 -23.93
N ALA A 7 1.30 54.82 -22.81
CA ALA A 7 0.58 53.67 -22.24
C ALA A 7 0.86 52.33 -22.96
N VAL A 8 1.98 51.68 -22.62
CA VAL A 8 2.12 50.20 -22.54
C VAL A 8 3.18 49.90 -21.47
N ILE A 9 2.88 50.22 -20.22
CA ILE A 9 3.67 49.75 -19.08
C ILE A 9 3.17 48.35 -18.73
N LEU A 10 3.97 47.38 -19.19
CA LEU A 10 4.31 46.13 -18.53
C LEU A 10 3.24 45.64 -17.53
N CYS A 11 2.45 44.65 -17.97
CA CYS A 11 1.75 43.73 -17.08
C CYS A 11 2.77 43.12 -16.11
N LEU A 12 2.95 43.77 -14.96
CA LEU A 12 3.47 43.19 -13.74
C LEU A 12 2.49 42.08 -13.37
N LEU A 13 2.76 40.88 -13.88
CA LEU A 13 2.36 39.63 -13.26
C LEU A 13 3.00 39.64 -11.87
N VAL A 14 2.29 40.23 -10.92
CA VAL A 14 2.49 39.96 -9.50
C VAL A 14 2.05 38.52 -9.31
N VAL A 15 2.93 37.58 -9.66
CA VAL A 15 2.92 36.26 -9.03
C VAL A 15 3.35 36.56 -7.61
N SER A 16 2.37 36.79 -6.74
CA SER A 16 2.55 36.81 -5.31
C SER A 16 3.15 35.47 -4.91
N SER A 17 4.47 35.38 -4.90
CA SER A 17 5.21 34.44 -4.08
C SER A 17 4.97 34.88 -2.65
N ALA A 18 3.79 34.49 -2.14
CA ALA A 18 3.52 34.53 -0.73
C ALA A 18 4.63 33.70 -0.07
N LEU A 19 5.59 34.43 0.49
CA LEU A 19 6.40 33.99 1.61
C LEU A 19 5.40 33.50 2.67
N ALA A 20 5.05 32.22 2.59
CA ALA A 20 4.31 31.55 3.64
C ALA A 20 5.30 31.34 4.79
N ALA A 21 5.57 32.42 5.52
CA ALA A 21 5.62 32.34 6.95
C ALA A 21 4.42 31.49 7.41
N ASP A 22 4.64 30.64 8.39
CA ASP A 22 3.72 29.63 8.96
C ASP A 22 2.50 30.31 9.62
N ALA A 23 1.75 31.09 8.85
CA ALA A 23 0.52 31.71 9.27
C ALA A 23 -0.55 30.62 9.33
N PRO A 24 -1.31 30.52 10.43
CA PRO A 24 -2.38 29.54 10.56
C PRO A 24 -3.37 29.72 9.42
N LYS A 25 -3.32 28.80 8.46
CA LYS A 25 -4.26 28.77 7.34
C LYS A 25 -5.56 28.20 7.87
N LYS A 26 -6.51 29.10 8.10
CA LYS A 26 -7.85 28.77 8.56
C LYS A 26 -8.65 28.12 7.43
N VAL A 27 -9.31 27.02 7.75
CA VAL A 27 -10.15 26.24 6.85
C VAL A 27 -11.51 26.07 7.50
N THR A 28 -12.57 26.28 6.72
CA THR A 28 -13.95 26.06 7.16
C THR A 28 -14.53 24.94 6.31
N LEU A 29 -14.95 23.87 6.97
CA LEU A 29 -15.41 22.64 6.35
C LEU A 29 -16.73 22.21 6.98
N ASP A 30 -17.79 22.18 6.18
CA ASP A 30 -19.03 21.52 6.54
C ASP A 30 -19.25 20.34 5.59
N VAL A 31 -18.97 19.13 6.09
CA VAL A 31 -19.04 17.91 5.30
C VAL A 31 -19.86 16.86 6.03
N LYS A 32 -20.85 16.30 5.31
CA LYS A 32 -21.68 15.20 5.77
C LYS A 32 -21.39 13.96 4.94
N SER A 33 -20.83 12.94 5.58
CA SER A 33 -20.52 11.64 4.97
C SER A 33 -19.75 11.73 3.64
N MET A 34 -18.80 12.66 3.55
CA MET A 34 -18.01 12.86 2.34
C MET A 34 -16.81 11.91 2.33
N ALA A 35 -16.44 11.38 1.16
CA ALA A 35 -15.25 10.53 1.02
C ALA A 35 -13.98 11.34 1.34
N ILE A 36 -13.01 10.72 2.03
CA ILE A 36 -11.77 11.39 2.45
C ILE A 36 -11.02 12.01 1.26
N LYS A 37 -11.06 11.36 0.09
CA LYS A 37 -10.45 11.86 -1.14
C LYS A 37 -10.99 13.24 -1.54
N ASP A 38 -12.30 13.42 -1.43
CA ASP A 38 -12.97 14.67 -1.80
C ASP A 38 -12.71 15.73 -0.73
N VAL A 39 -12.78 15.35 0.55
CA VAL A 39 -12.45 16.24 1.67
C VAL A 39 -11.02 16.77 1.57
N VAL A 40 -10.05 15.89 1.30
CA VAL A 40 -8.63 16.27 1.14
C VAL A 40 -8.42 17.20 -0.06
N THR A 41 -9.16 16.97 -1.16
CA THR A 41 -9.09 17.84 -2.33
C THR A 41 -9.63 19.23 -2.02
N GLU A 42 -10.73 19.32 -1.27
CA GLU A 42 -11.32 20.59 -0.84
C GLU A 42 -10.42 21.34 0.15
N ILE A 43 -9.85 20.64 1.14
CA ILE A 43 -8.84 21.20 2.06
C ILE A 43 -7.66 21.77 1.28
N SER A 44 -7.14 21.00 0.32
CA SER A 44 -6.00 21.40 -0.51
C SER A 44 -6.29 22.68 -1.29
N LYS A 45 -7.52 22.81 -1.83
CA LYS A 45 -7.99 23.98 -2.56
C LYS A 45 -8.17 25.21 -1.66
N GLN A 46 -8.81 25.05 -0.51
CA GLN A 46 -9.06 26.16 0.44
C GLN A 46 -7.77 26.67 1.08
N ALA A 47 -6.88 25.76 1.49
CA ALA A 47 -5.62 26.14 2.13
C ALA A 47 -4.52 26.52 1.11
N GLY A 48 -4.73 26.30 -0.20
CA GLY A 48 -3.74 26.57 -1.23
C GLY A 48 -2.42 25.83 -0.98
N VAL A 49 -2.50 24.59 -0.49
CA VAL A 49 -1.36 23.70 -0.23
C VAL A 49 -1.63 22.33 -0.80
N ALA A 50 -0.59 21.68 -1.30
CA ALA A 50 -0.70 20.33 -1.80
C ALA A 50 -0.90 19.35 -0.64
N VAL A 51 -2.03 18.62 -0.67
CA VAL A 51 -2.29 17.51 0.23
C VAL A 51 -2.37 16.23 -0.60
N VAL A 52 -1.61 15.22 -0.20
CA VAL A 52 -1.51 13.92 -0.86
C VAL A 52 -2.21 12.87 -0.01
N LEU A 53 -3.05 12.06 -0.64
CA LEU A 53 -3.68 10.92 0.00
C LEU A 53 -3.04 9.63 -0.49
N ASP A 54 -2.70 8.73 0.43
CA ASP A 54 -2.31 7.35 0.12
C ASP A 54 -3.47 6.63 -0.58
N PRO A 55 -3.25 5.95 -1.72
CA PRO A 55 -4.29 5.15 -2.39
C PRO A 55 -5.00 4.12 -1.49
N LYS A 56 -4.33 3.66 -0.43
CA LYS A 56 -4.88 2.71 0.55
C LYS A 56 -5.72 3.39 1.64
N ALA A 57 -5.64 4.72 1.78
CA ALA A 57 -6.42 5.46 2.75
C ALA A 57 -7.87 5.57 2.27
N GLN A 58 -8.76 4.86 2.95
CA GLN A 58 -10.20 4.84 2.67
C GLN A 58 -10.96 5.30 3.91
N GLY A 59 -12.14 5.89 3.68
CA GLY A 59 -13.06 6.27 4.73
C GLY A 59 -13.92 7.47 4.34
N SER A 60 -14.71 7.92 5.30
CA SER A 60 -15.59 9.09 5.14
C SER A 60 -15.48 9.99 6.35
N LEU A 61 -15.71 11.29 6.15
CA LEU A 61 -15.73 12.26 7.23
C LEU A 61 -17.10 12.91 7.29
N THR A 62 -17.63 12.97 8.51
CA THR A 62 -18.75 13.84 8.87
C THR A 62 -18.25 14.78 9.94
N ALA A 63 -18.02 16.03 9.58
CA ALA A 63 -17.49 17.04 10.48
C ALA A 63 -17.93 18.43 10.04
N THR A 64 -18.21 19.28 11.02
CA THR A 64 -18.42 20.71 10.82
C THR A 64 -17.33 21.43 11.60
N LEU A 65 -16.40 22.05 10.88
CA LEU A 65 -15.23 22.76 11.36
C LEU A 65 -15.32 24.20 10.85
N SER A 66 -15.18 25.17 11.75
CA SER A 66 -15.22 26.60 11.43
C SER A 66 -13.94 27.28 11.89
N ASP A 67 -13.26 27.97 10.98
CA ASP A 67 -12.01 28.69 11.28
C ASP A 67 -10.93 27.82 11.96
N ALA A 68 -10.85 26.53 11.59
CA ALA A 68 -9.88 25.61 12.14
C ALA A 68 -8.55 25.68 11.41
N ASP A 69 -7.44 25.52 12.13
CA ASP A 69 -6.12 25.45 11.52
C ASP A 69 -6.00 24.18 10.67
N LEU A 70 -5.31 24.26 9.53
CA LEU A 70 -5.08 23.11 8.65
C LEU A 70 -4.57 21.86 9.39
N SER A 71 -3.64 22.03 10.33
CA SER A 71 -3.12 20.93 11.17
C SER A 71 -4.20 20.30 12.03
N GLN A 72 -5.09 21.11 12.63
CA GLN A 72 -6.22 20.63 13.42
C GLN A 72 -7.25 19.88 12.56
N VAL A 73 -7.53 20.39 11.35
CA VAL A 73 -8.42 19.72 10.40
C VAL A 73 -7.86 18.35 10.00
N LEU A 74 -6.56 18.29 9.69
CA LEU A 74 -5.88 17.02 9.37
C LEU A 74 -5.85 16.07 10.57
N ASP A 75 -5.63 16.57 11.78
CA ASP A 75 -5.71 15.78 13.01
C ASP A 75 -7.10 15.16 13.21
N VAL A 76 -8.17 15.94 13.03
CA VAL A 76 -9.54 15.42 13.16
C VAL A 76 -9.82 14.36 12.09
N LEU A 77 -9.48 14.65 10.83
CA LEU A 77 -9.68 13.74 9.71
C LEU A 77 -8.95 12.40 9.90
N THR A 78 -7.72 12.47 10.40
CA THR A 78 -6.89 11.29 10.60
C THR A 78 -7.34 10.46 11.80
N LYS A 79 -7.66 11.11 12.93
CA LYS A 79 -8.15 10.42 14.14
C LYS A 79 -9.48 9.71 13.90
N SER A 80 -10.40 10.30 13.13
CA SER A 80 -11.70 9.66 12.86
C SER A 80 -11.63 8.43 11.96
N ASN A 81 -10.55 8.31 11.16
CA ASN A 81 -10.39 7.23 10.16
C ASN A 81 -9.18 6.33 10.44
N ASN A 82 -8.58 6.42 11.63
CA ASN A 82 -7.35 5.70 11.98
C ASN A 82 -6.22 5.87 10.95
N LEU A 83 -6.09 7.08 10.41
CA LEU A 83 -5.03 7.46 9.48
C LEU A 83 -3.94 8.23 10.25
N THR A 84 -2.83 8.50 9.59
CA THR A 84 -1.80 9.43 10.11
C THR A 84 -1.46 10.46 9.06
N TRP A 85 -1.00 11.64 9.47
CA TRP A 85 -0.52 12.65 8.52
C TRP A 85 0.90 13.10 8.85
N LYS A 86 1.62 13.56 7.83
CA LYS A 86 2.98 14.09 7.93
C LYS A 86 3.12 15.38 7.13
N LYS A 87 3.79 16.38 7.71
CA LYS A 87 4.26 17.59 7.01
C LYS A 87 5.61 17.27 6.37
N LEU A 88 5.74 17.53 5.08
CA LEU A 88 6.99 17.37 4.34
C LEU A 88 7.40 18.70 3.75
N GLN A 89 8.66 19.03 3.94
CA GLN A 89 9.28 20.23 3.39
C GLN A 89 10.51 19.81 2.61
N PHE A 90 10.61 20.27 1.37
CA PHE A 90 11.76 19.99 0.52
C PHE A 90 12.12 21.23 -0.29
N ALA A 91 13.42 21.33 -0.60
CA ALA A 91 13.94 22.37 -1.47
C ALA A 91 13.75 21.97 -2.93
N LYS A 92 13.20 22.88 -3.73
CA LYS A 92 12.98 22.68 -5.16
C LYS A 92 13.65 23.80 -5.97
N PRO A 93 14.38 23.50 -7.06
CA PRO A 93 14.85 24.53 -7.98
C PRO A 93 13.65 25.26 -8.62
N GLN A 94 13.74 26.59 -8.77
CA GLN A 94 12.66 27.45 -9.28
C GLN A 94 12.13 27.00 -10.65
N ASP A 95 13.00 26.47 -11.52
CA ASP A 95 12.64 26.01 -12.87
C ASP A 95 12.28 24.52 -12.96
N SER A 96 12.22 23.81 -11.82
CA SER A 96 12.04 22.36 -11.87
C SER A 96 10.59 21.98 -12.18
N LYS A 97 10.40 21.15 -13.20
CA LYS A 97 9.09 20.58 -13.60
C LYS A 97 8.73 19.30 -12.83
N VAL A 98 9.15 19.16 -11.57
CA VAL A 98 8.69 18.01 -10.76
C VAL A 98 7.17 18.08 -10.65
N SER A 99 6.49 17.07 -11.19
CA SER A 99 5.04 16.97 -11.10
C SER A 99 4.64 16.57 -9.68
N LEU A 100 3.43 16.94 -9.29
CA LEU A 100 2.87 16.54 -8.00
C LEU A 100 2.87 15.01 -7.86
N ASP A 101 2.60 14.27 -8.94
CA ASP A 101 2.54 12.80 -8.91
C ASP A 101 3.92 12.14 -8.75
N GLN A 102 4.98 12.73 -9.28
CA GLN A 102 6.36 12.28 -9.02
C GLN A 102 6.73 12.49 -7.54
N LEU A 103 6.34 13.63 -6.97
CA LEU A 103 6.50 13.90 -5.53
C LEU A 103 5.71 12.90 -4.69
N LYS A 104 4.43 12.65 -5.02
CA LYS A 104 3.60 11.65 -4.35
C LYS A 104 4.27 10.29 -4.33
N SER A 105 4.76 9.84 -5.49
CA SER A 105 5.39 8.52 -5.62
C SER A 105 6.66 8.41 -4.78
N GLY A 106 7.52 9.42 -4.81
CA GLY A 106 8.75 9.45 -4.01
C GLY A 106 8.47 9.52 -2.50
N ILE A 107 7.51 10.34 -2.09
CA ILE A 107 7.11 10.46 -0.69
C ILE A 107 6.51 9.15 -0.16
N LEU A 108 5.59 8.54 -0.90
CA LEU A 108 4.97 7.28 -0.49
C LEU A 108 6.01 6.16 -0.41
N ALA A 109 6.97 6.11 -1.35
CA ALA A 109 8.08 5.18 -1.30
C ALA A 109 8.92 5.37 -0.02
N LEU A 110 9.32 6.62 0.28
CA LEU A 110 10.08 6.94 1.50
C LEU A 110 9.30 6.64 2.78
N ALA A 111 8.00 6.93 2.82
CA ALA A 111 7.15 6.69 3.98
C ALA A 111 6.95 5.19 4.26
N SER A 112 6.84 4.39 3.18
CA SER A 112 6.61 2.93 3.23
C SER A 112 7.88 2.14 3.56
N MET A 113 9.05 2.74 3.42
CA MET A 113 10.31 2.06 3.74
C MET A 113 10.46 1.92 5.27
N PRO A 114 10.79 0.71 5.78
CA PRO A 114 11.10 0.47 7.18
C PRO A 114 12.55 0.90 7.50
N LEU A 115 12.97 2.06 7.00
CA LEU A 115 14.32 2.58 7.17
C LEU A 115 14.34 3.66 8.24
N VAL A 116 15.35 3.61 9.13
CA VAL A 116 15.65 4.65 10.12
C VAL A 116 16.33 5.84 9.44
N GLY A 117 17.10 5.57 8.37
CA GLY A 117 17.63 6.59 7.48
C GLY A 117 18.17 6.01 6.16
N LEU A 118 18.37 6.89 5.19
CA LEU A 118 18.84 6.61 3.83
C LEU A 118 19.89 7.66 3.48
N ALA A 119 21.12 7.24 3.19
CA ALA A 119 22.13 8.09 2.57
C ALA A 119 22.22 7.75 1.08
N VAL A 120 22.14 8.77 0.22
CA VAL A 120 22.29 8.66 -1.23
C VAL A 120 23.49 9.50 -1.61
N GLU A 121 24.49 8.87 -2.20
CA GLU A 121 25.67 9.54 -2.75
C GLU A 121 25.57 9.54 -4.27
N ASP A 122 25.70 10.72 -4.87
CA ASP A 122 25.94 10.88 -6.30
C ASP A 122 27.43 11.14 -6.51
N PRO A 123 28.22 10.13 -6.92
CA PRO A 123 29.64 10.29 -7.17
C PRO A 123 29.94 11.21 -8.36
N THR A 124 29.00 11.37 -9.29
CA THR A 124 29.16 12.21 -10.48
C THR A 124 28.92 13.68 -10.14
N GLY A 125 27.85 13.96 -9.39
CA GLY A 125 27.52 15.28 -8.87
C GLY A 125 28.29 15.69 -7.60
N LYS A 126 29.08 14.77 -7.02
CA LYS A 126 29.77 14.93 -5.73
C LYS A 126 28.83 15.44 -4.63
N SER A 127 27.62 14.90 -4.59
CA SER A 127 26.60 15.31 -3.63
C SER A 127 26.11 14.12 -2.81
N SER A 128 25.75 14.38 -1.55
CA SER A 128 25.21 13.38 -0.65
C SER A 128 23.91 13.90 -0.04
N ALA A 129 22.87 13.08 -0.01
CA ALA A 129 21.60 13.37 0.62
C ALA A 129 21.32 12.35 1.72
N VAL A 130 20.96 12.81 2.91
CA VAL A 130 20.58 11.94 4.03
C VAL A 130 19.13 12.21 4.41
N VAL A 131 18.32 11.15 4.42
CA VAL A 131 16.96 11.14 4.95
C VAL A 131 16.98 10.35 6.24
N ALA A 132 16.40 10.86 7.33
CA ALA A 132 16.28 10.13 8.58
C ALA A 132 14.85 10.28 9.12
N LYS A 133 14.26 9.16 9.54
CA LYS A 133 12.83 9.08 9.89
C LYS A 133 12.55 9.50 11.35
N ASP A 134 13.54 9.37 12.23
CA ASP A 134 13.36 9.43 13.68
C ASP A 134 14.31 10.41 14.40
N ILE A 135 14.67 11.53 13.77
CA ILE A 135 15.45 12.57 14.46
C ILE A 135 14.51 13.42 15.32
N PRO A 136 14.65 13.42 16.67
CA PRO A 136 13.85 14.27 17.54
C PRO A 136 14.19 15.74 17.30
N GLY A 137 13.18 16.58 17.06
CA GLY A 137 13.35 17.99 16.77
C GLY A 137 13.80 18.24 15.33
N ALA A 138 12.93 17.93 14.36
CA ALA A 138 13.16 18.23 12.96
C ALA A 138 13.70 19.67 12.80
N PRO A 139 14.78 19.87 12.03
CA PRO A 139 15.40 21.18 11.90
C PRO A 139 14.39 22.18 11.32
N ASP A 140 14.33 23.36 11.93
CA ASP A 140 13.49 24.45 11.46
C ASP A 140 13.95 24.89 10.06
N THR A 141 13.20 24.48 9.04
CA THR A 141 13.53 24.78 7.64
C THR A 141 13.56 26.27 7.34
N SER A 142 12.86 27.09 8.14
CA SER A 142 12.88 28.54 8.00
C SER A 142 14.22 29.16 8.35
N LYS A 143 15.09 28.43 9.06
CA LYS A 143 16.45 28.86 9.43
C LYS A 143 17.54 28.28 8.53
N LEU A 144 17.17 27.39 7.60
CA LEU A 144 18.10 26.78 6.65
C LEU A 144 18.19 27.65 5.39
N SER A 145 19.39 28.19 5.13
CA SER A 145 19.70 28.89 3.89
C SER A 145 19.76 27.91 2.73
N LEU A 146 18.95 28.15 1.70
CA LEU A 146 19.00 27.39 0.46
C LEU A 146 20.00 28.02 -0.52
N PRO A 147 20.59 27.23 -1.43
CA PRO A 147 21.34 27.77 -2.56
C PRO A 147 20.46 28.66 -3.45
N ASP A 148 21.08 29.60 -4.16
CA ASP A 148 20.38 30.48 -5.09
C ASP A 148 19.58 29.68 -6.13
N GLY A 149 18.35 30.12 -6.39
CA GLY A 149 17.43 29.45 -7.31
C GLY A 149 16.64 28.29 -6.68
N TYR A 150 16.75 28.02 -5.38
CA TYR A 150 15.90 27.05 -4.68
C TYR A 150 14.82 27.73 -3.83
N SER A 151 13.69 27.03 -3.67
CA SER A 151 12.58 27.47 -2.82
C SER A 151 12.05 26.31 -1.99
N TRP A 152 11.68 26.58 -0.73
CA TRP A 152 11.02 25.61 0.14
C TRP A 152 9.58 25.37 -0.34
N THR A 153 9.22 24.11 -0.53
CA THR A 153 7.86 23.68 -0.83
C THR A 153 7.35 22.79 0.29
N THR A 154 6.12 23.05 0.77
CA THR A 154 5.46 22.24 1.81
C THR A 154 4.35 21.38 1.19
N VAL A 155 4.36 20.09 1.53
CA VAL A 155 3.34 19.11 1.12
C VAL A 155 2.88 18.34 2.36
N TYR A 156 1.57 18.16 2.52
CA TYR A 156 0.98 17.35 3.57
C TYR A 156 0.62 15.98 3.01
N VAL A 157 0.92 14.90 3.73
CA VAL A 157 0.60 13.55 3.27
C VAL A 157 -0.21 12.82 4.33
N VAL A 158 -1.33 12.26 3.90
CA VAL A 158 -2.22 11.42 4.71
C VAL A 158 -1.96 9.97 4.33
N LEU A 159 -1.53 9.18 5.29
CA LEU A 159 -1.11 7.79 5.16
C LEU A 159 -2.15 6.86 5.77
N ALA A 160 -2.36 5.72 5.11
CA ALA A 160 -3.13 4.62 5.69
C ALA A 160 -2.45 4.10 6.98
N PRO A 161 -3.19 3.50 7.92
CA PRO A 161 -2.56 2.86 9.07
C PRO A 161 -1.53 1.85 8.58
N GLU A 162 -0.33 1.91 9.15
CA GLU A 162 0.67 0.87 8.93
C GLU A 162 0.04 -0.46 9.36
N PRO A 163 0.15 -1.54 8.56
CA PRO A 163 -0.39 -2.83 8.96
C PRO A 163 0.24 -3.15 10.32
N ALA A 164 -0.63 -3.40 11.32
CA ALA A 164 -0.17 -3.66 12.67
C ALA A 164 0.94 -4.72 12.61
N PRO A 165 2.07 -4.50 13.32
CA PRO A 165 3.13 -5.49 13.35
C PRO A 165 2.49 -6.82 13.72
N ALA A 166 2.74 -7.84 12.90
CA ALA A 166 2.15 -9.15 13.10
C ALA A 166 2.34 -9.54 14.57
N ASP A 167 1.22 -9.85 15.23
CA ASP A 167 1.20 -10.19 16.64
C ASP A 167 2.19 -11.33 16.85
N LYS A 168 3.31 -11.02 17.51
CA LYS A 168 4.45 -11.93 17.64
C LYS A 168 4.02 -13.22 18.33
N ASP A 169 3.04 -13.15 19.22
CA ASP A 169 2.52 -14.30 19.93
C ASP A 169 1.66 -15.17 19.00
N LYS A 170 0.87 -14.57 18.10
CA LYS A 170 0.14 -15.32 17.07
C LYS A 170 1.08 -15.96 16.05
N VAL A 171 2.13 -15.26 15.63
CA VAL A 171 3.14 -15.82 14.72
C VAL A 171 3.88 -16.98 15.38
N ALA A 172 4.26 -16.84 16.65
CA ALA A 172 4.89 -17.90 17.42
C ALA A 172 3.94 -19.09 17.68
N ALA A 173 2.66 -18.83 17.93
CA ALA A 173 1.66 -19.89 18.11
C ALA A 173 1.42 -20.66 16.80
N LEU A 174 1.33 -19.97 15.66
CA LEU A 174 1.19 -20.59 14.35
C LEU A 174 2.44 -21.39 13.97
N SER A 175 3.63 -20.86 14.20
CA SER A 175 4.87 -21.59 13.90
C SER A 175 5.01 -22.83 14.77
N LYS A 176 4.64 -22.75 16.05
CA LYS A 176 4.60 -23.90 16.95
C LYS A 176 3.55 -24.93 16.50
N ALA A 177 2.35 -24.50 16.14
CA ALA A 177 1.31 -25.40 15.65
C ALA A 177 1.73 -26.13 14.36
N GLU A 178 2.40 -25.43 13.44
CA GLU A 178 2.97 -26.02 12.22
C GLU A 178 4.07 -27.04 12.55
N ALA A 179 4.98 -26.70 13.48
CA ALA A 179 6.06 -27.59 13.92
C ALA A 179 5.51 -28.85 14.62
N ASP A 180 4.52 -28.70 15.49
CA ASP A 180 3.85 -29.81 16.16
C ASP A 180 3.14 -30.72 15.13
N ARG A 181 2.52 -30.13 14.10
CA ARG A 181 1.90 -30.90 13.00
C ARG A 181 2.94 -31.69 12.21
N ILE A 182 4.09 -31.09 11.91
CA ILE A 182 5.18 -31.76 11.20
C ILE A 182 5.76 -32.90 12.06
N ALA A 183 5.97 -32.67 13.36
CA ALA A 183 6.46 -33.68 14.29
C ALA A 183 5.47 -34.86 14.43
N GLN A 184 4.17 -34.59 14.49
CA GLN A 184 3.14 -35.62 14.46
C GLN A 184 3.18 -36.43 13.17
N LEU A 185 3.28 -35.78 12.01
CA LEU A 185 3.40 -36.46 10.73
C LEU A 185 4.67 -37.30 10.60
N ALA A 186 5.78 -36.86 11.20
CA ALA A 186 7.04 -37.60 11.18
C ALA A 186 6.98 -38.90 12.01
N ASN A 187 6.23 -38.89 13.11
CA ASN A 187 6.07 -40.02 14.02
C ASN A 187 4.95 -41.00 13.59
N MET A 188 4.11 -40.63 12.62
CA MET A 188 3.07 -41.49 12.08
C MET A 188 3.61 -42.53 11.09
N THR A 189 3.04 -43.74 11.14
CA THR A 189 3.28 -44.76 10.11
C THR A 189 2.80 -44.28 8.72
N PRO A 190 3.26 -44.88 7.61
CA PRO A 190 2.79 -44.53 6.27
C PRO A 190 1.26 -44.67 6.09
N GLU A 191 0.64 -45.62 6.77
CA GLU A 191 -0.82 -45.86 6.69
C GLU A 191 -1.59 -44.79 7.47
N GLU A 192 -1.13 -44.43 8.68
CA GLU A 192 -1.71 -43.35 9.47
C GLU A 192 -1.58 -41.99 8.78
N ARG A 193 -0.46 -41.73 8.10
CA ARG A 193 -0.30 -40.54 7.26
C ARG A 193 -1.33 -40.48 6.13
N LYS A 194 -1.58 -41.61 5.45
CA LYS A 194 -2.62 -41.67 4.40
C LYS A 194 -4.00 -41.36 4.96
N GLN A 195 -4.34 -41.90 6.13
CA GLN A 195 -5.61 -41.59 6.80
C GLN A 195 -5.69 -40.12 7.22
N PHE A 196 -4.61 -39.54 7.76
CA PHE A 196 -4.53 -38.13 8.11
C PHE A 196 -4.83 -37.23 6.90
N TYR A 197 -4.16 -37.46 5.77
CA TYR A 197 -4.41 -36.69 4.54
C TYR A 197 -5.81 -36.93 3.97
N THR A 198 -6.31 -38.16 4.05
CA THR A 198 -7.67 -38.48 3.61
C THR A 198 -8.72 -37.73 4.43
N ASN A 199 -8.56 -37.68 5.75
CA ASN A 199 -9.44 -36.94 6.65
C ASN A 199 -9.36 -35.43 6.42
N GLN A 200 -8.16 -34.89 6.20
CA GLN A 200 -7.95 -33.48 5.88
C GLN A 200 -8.63 -33.11 4.55
N TRP A 201 -8.48 -33.95 3.52
CA TRP A 201 -9.14 -33.78 2.23
C TRP A 201 -10.67 -33.82 2.36
N MET A 202 -11.20 -34.79 3.11
CA MET A 202 -12.64 -34.90 3.35
C MET A 202 -13.20 -33.69 4.13
N ALA A 203 -12.47 -33.19 5.13
CA ALA A 203 -12.84 -31.96 5.83
C ALA A 203 -12.86 -30.75 4.87
N GLN A 204 -11.92 -30.66 3.94
CA GLN A 204 -11.88 -29.61 2.93
C GLN A 204 -13.05 -29.70 1.93
N LEU A 205 -13.47 -30.93 1.59
CA LEU A 205 -14.67 -31.18 0.79
C LEU A 205 -15.97 -30.92 1.56
N GLY A 206 -15.95 -30.93 2.89
CA GLY A 206 -17.08 -30.56 3.73
C GLY A 206 -17.32 -29.05 3.86
N LEU A 207 -16.34 -28.23 3.48
CA LEU A 207 -16.48 -26.77 3.47
C LEU A 207 -17.54 -26.31 2.47
N ALA A 208 -18.21 -25.20 2.77
CA ALA A 208 -19.11 -24.51 1.86
C ALA A 208 -18.42 -24.24 0.50
N PRO A 209 -19.15 -24.25 -0.64
CA PRO A 209 -18.56 -24.07 -1.96
C PRO A 209 -17.69 -22.80 -2.08
N GLU A 210 -18.14 -21.69 -1.50
CA GLU A 210 -17.45 -20.40 -1.52
C GLU A 210 -16.17 -20.43 -0.69
N ALA A 211 -16.23 -21.04 0.50
CA ALA A 211 -15.06 -21.22 1.38
C ALA A 211 -14.02 -22.14 0.73
N ARG A 212 -14.46 -23.17 0.02
CA ARG A 212 -13.58 -24.07 -0.74
C ARG A 212 -12.91 -23.34 -1.91
N GLN A 213 -13.65 -22.51 -2.64
CA GLN A 213 -13.12 -21.69 -3.73
C GLN A 213 -12.12 -20.64 -3.23
N ALA A 214 -12.38 -20.01 -2.08
CA ALA A 214 -11.44 -19.10 -1.44
C ALA A 214 -10.15 -19.82 -1.05
N LEU A 215 -10.27 -20.94 -0.34
CA LEU A 215 -9.12 -21.76 0.06
C LEU A 215 -8.30 -22.26 -1.14
N MET A 216 -8.94 -22.66 -2.23
CA MET A 216 -8.23 -23.04 -3.46
C MET A 216 -7.51 -21.84 -4.10
N ARG A 217 -8.13 -20.66 -4.13
CA ARG A 217 -7.47 -19.44 -4.64
C ARG A 217 -6.22 -19.10 -3.82
N ASP A 218 -6.31 -19.19 -2.51
CA ASP A 218 -5.19 -18.90 -1.61
C ASP A 218 -4.06 -19.92 -1.79
N GLN A 219 -4.38 -21.22 -1.90
CA GLN A 219 -3.40 -22.25 -2.21
C GLN A 219 -2.73 -22.02 -3.57
N MET A 220 -3.51 -21.64 -4.59
CA MET A 220 -2.98 -21.33 -5.91
C MET A 220 -2.07 -20.10 -5.87
N GLN A 221 -2.46 -19.03 -5.17
CA GLN A 221 -1.62 -17.83 -5.00
C GLN A 221 -0.31 -18.15 -4.29
N ALA A 222 -0.33 -18.97 -3.24
CA ALA A 222 0.88 -19.42 -2.56
C ALA A 222 1.80 -20.21 -3.50
N LEU A 223 1.23 -21.12 -4.31
CA LEU A 223 1.97 -21.85 -5.36
C LEU A 223 2.55 -20.92 -6.43
N PHE A 224 1.84 -19.84 -6.79
CA PHE A 224 2.33 -18.81 -7.70
C PHE A 224 3.41 -17.89 -7.10
N GLY A 225 3.63 -17.96 -5.79
CA GLY A 225 4.76 -17.31 -5.10
C GLY A 225 6.04 -18.16 -5.07
N LEU A 226 5.95 -19.47 -5.29
CA LEU A 226 7.11 -20.37 -5.31
C LEU A 226 7.95 -20.18 -6.57
N ASP A 227 9.24 -20.54 -6.51
CA ASP A 227 10.15 -20.52 -7.66
C ASP A 227 9.57 -21.28 -8.87
N PRO A 228 9.72 -20.77 -10.12
CA PRO A 228 9.16 -21.41 -11.31
C PRO A 228 9.61 -22.86 -11.53
N GLN A 229 10.84 -23.22 -11.19
CA GLN A 229 11.32 -24.61 -11.33
C GLN A 229 10.62 -25.52 -10.31
N TYR A 230 10.55 -25.08 -9.05
CA TYR A 230 9.89 -25.83 -7.99
C TYR A 230 8.38 -26.00 -8.25
N ARG A 231 7.73 -24.95 -8.77
CA ARG A 231 6.32 -25.00 -9.18
C ARG A 231 6.08 -26.02 -10.29
N ASN A 232 6.95 -26.06 -11.30
CA ASN A 232 6.82 -27.00 -12.41
C ASN A 232 6.98 -28.45 -11.93
N GLN A 233 7.93 -28.70 -11.03
CA GLN A 233 8.14 -30.02 -10.44
C GLN A 233 6.94 -30.45 -9.59
N PHE A 234 6.45 -29.57 -8.70
CA PHE A 234 5.25 -29.84 -7.90
C PHE A 234 4.03 -30.15 -8.76
N MET A 235 3.82 -29.41 -9.86
CA MET A 235 2.72 -29.65 -10.79
C MET A 235 2.85 -30.97 -11.56
N GLN A 236 4.07 -31.46 -11.80
CA GLN A 236 4.30 -32.78 -12.39
C GLN A 236 4.00 -33.90 -11.39
N ASP A 237 4.48 -33.77 -10.15
CA ASP A 237 4.25 -34.74 -9.07
C ASP A 237 2.75 -34.86 -8.73
N MET A 238 2.04 -33.72 -8.65
CA MET A 238 0.58 -33.72 -8.49
C MET A 238 -0.11 -34.45 -9.64
N ARG A 239 0.31 -34.23 -10.88
CA ARG A 239 -0.29 -34.87 -12.06
C ARG A 239 -0.11 -36.38 -12.01
N ALA A 240 1.09 -36.86 -11.70
CA ALA A 240 1.39 -38.28 -11.55
C ALA A 240 0.58 -38.92 -10.41
N THR A 241 0.48 -38.23 -9.28
CA THR A 241 -0.30 -38.68 -8.11
C THR A 241 -1.79 -38.82 -8.44
N PHE A 242 -2.39 -37.81 -9.10
CA PHE A 242 -3.80 -37.86 -9.52
C PHE A 242 -4.08 -38.96 -10.54
N GLN A 243 -3.16 -39.19 -11.49
CA GLN A 243 -3.27 -40.28 -12.45
C GLN A 243 -3.22 -41.65 -11.75
N GLY A 244 -2.35 -41.82 -10.76
CA GLY A 244 -2.27 -43.04 -9.94
C GLY A 244 -3.54 -43.31 -9.15
N MET A 245 -4.13 -42.28 -8.52
CA MET A 245 -5.40 -42.43 -7.79
C MET A 245 -6.57 -42.81 -8.72
N ARG A 246 -6.62 -42.24 -9.93
CA ARG A 246 -7.65 -42.57 -10.92
C ARG A 246 -7.50 -43.98 -11.49
N GLY A 247 -6.27 -44.50 -11.56
CA GLY A 247 -5.99 -45.84 -12.06
C GLY A 247 -6.19 -46.95 -11.02
N GLN A 248 -6.04 -46.65 -9.72
CA GLN A 248 -6.04 -47.65 -8.66
C GLN A 248 -7.39 -47.81 -7.94
N ASN A 249 -8.28 -46.82 -8.01
CA ASN A 249 -9.65 -46.94 -7.50
C ASN A 249 -10.63 -46.77 -8.67
N GLY A 250 -11.11 -47.90 -9.20
CA GLY A 250 -12.07 -47.94 -10.30
C GLY A 250 -13.32 -47.13 -9.99
N GLY A 251 -13.44 -45.95 -10.58
CA GLY A 251 -14.71 -45.26 -10.70
C GLY A 251 -15.69 -46.11 -11.53
N PRO A 252 -16.99 -46.10 -11.21
CA PRO A 252 -18.00 -46.94 -11.87
C PRO A 252 -18.26 -46.42 -13.28
N GLY A 253 -17.41 -46.87 -14.22
CA GLY A 253 -17.49 -46.55 -15.65
C GLY A 253 -17.34 -47.81 -16.51
N GLY A 254 -17.63 -48.99 -15.95
CA GLY A 254 -17.75 -50.25 -16.69
C GLY A 254 -18.99 -50.28 -17.56
N TRP A 255 -19.06 -49.43 -18.58
CA TRP A 255 -20.07 -49.47 -19.64
C TRP A 255 -19.51 -48.86 -20.93
N ARG A 256 -18.60 -49.56 -21.60
CA ARG A 256 -18.40 -49.47 -23.06
C ARG A 256 -17.44 -50.56 -23.50
N GLY A 257 -17.96 -51.57 -24.19
CA GLY A 257 -17.14 -52.52 -24.94
C GLY A 257 -17.37 -53.99 -24.66
N ARG A 258 -18.63 -54.46 -24.54
CA ARG A 258 -18.91 -55.88 -24.74
C ARG A 258 -20.31 -56.14 -25.30
N LEU A 259 -20.61 -55.59 -26.48
CA LEU A 259 -21.73 -56.04 -27.33
C LEU A 259 -21.40 -55.78 -28.81
N ARG A 260 -20.70 -56.73 -29.45
CA ARG A 260 -20.96 -57.16 -30.84
C ARG A 260 -20.06 -58.35 -31.18
N ASN A 261 -20.48 -59.52 -30.71
CA ASN A 261 -20.25 -60.75 -31.46
C ASN A 261 -21.52 -61.57 -31.35
N ASN A 262 -22.32 -61.56 -32.42
CA ASN A 262 -23.27 -62.60 -32.79
C ASN A 262 -23.87 -62.28 -34.16
N GLY A 263 -23.56 -63.14 -35.13
CA GLY A 263 -24.44 -63.56 -36.23
C GLY A 263 -24.75 -62.54 -37.33
N ASN A 264 -24.00 -62.58 -38.43
CA ASN A 264 -24.39 -63.32 -39.64
C ASN A 264 -23.19 -63.46 -40.59
#